data_AF-A0A9E2Y2B8-F1
#
_entry.id   AF-A0A9E2Y2B8-F1
#
_cell.length_a   1.000
_cell.length_b   1.000
_cell.length_c   1.000
_cell.angle_alpha   90.00
_cell.angle_beta   90.00
_cell.angle_gamma   90.00
#
_symmetry.space_group_name_H-M   'P 1'
#
loop_
_entity.id
_entity.type
_entity.pdbx_description
1 polymer ?
#
loop_
_entity_poly.entity_id
_entity_poly.type
_entity_poly.pdbx_seq_one_letter_code
_entity_poly.pdbx_strand_id
1 'polypeptide(L)'
;GQSFFFDTDGAGTWTQGPSRALALRDYAPSVMYDTGKVLFVGGGKDDAGDLPTNGAETIDLTASAPAWRTTSPMHFRRRQHNATILLDGTVLVTGGTQGPGFNDIVPGQPIRAAELWDPNTGIWTVLAKEAVDRCYHSTALLLPDGRVFSAGGGEYAPVNNMANPPGDTHADAQFFSPPYLFRGPRPTFTGAPDAVFYAQTFDLTVAGPDKIAKVTWIRLGSVTHSFDQNQRLNTLSFTRGAGKITVTAPANANACPPGHYILCLVDDQNVPSVGHIARIAARQVAAGTRAAPVRAAVFNAPRPGPVEKDAATIRAAARPAVTVGITPICLYGLAGCWGGAKGALRRLTGVATVLEEADAFTSTASVFLTDDRLPDLDLWRREFTHLANASYTLRGVEVTLTGPLEPIDGRLWLRGNADRPAVRLAPLDANNKVQWDFATKSPVPLEPEEASAYVRLKQAVSGRGGTDLSHVTGTLLKDEHGFYLELRAFAL
;
A
#
# COMPACT_ATOMS: atom_id res chain seq x y z
N GLY A 1 -11.37 -3.69 18.90
CA GLY A 1 -10.20 -3.23 18.12
C GLY A 1 -10.19 -1.71 18.06
N GLN A 2 -9.07 -1.06 18.33
CA GLN A 2 -8.99 0.41 18.39
C GLN A 2 -9.06 1.04 16.99
N SER A 3 -9.83 2.12 16.82
CA SER A 3 -9.80 2.95 15.60
C SER A 3 -9.10 4.29 15.88
N PHE A 4 -8.63 4.96 14.83
CA PHE A 4 -7.96 6.24 14.94
C PHE A 4 -8.44 7.17 13.84
N PHE A 5 -8.53 8.46 14.15
CA PHE A 5 -8.67 9.50 13.15
C PHE A 5 -7.28 10.01 12.80
N PHE A 6 -7.05 10.23 11.50
CA PHE A 6 -5.85 10.86 10.99
C PHE A 6 -6.22 12.19 10.36
N ASP A 7 -5.75 13.28 10.97
CA ASP A 7 -5.76 14.59 10.33
C ASP A 7 -4.51 14.68 9.44
N THR A 8 -4.67 15.11 8.19
CA THR A 8 -3.58 15.28 7.23
C THR A 8 -3.01 16.70 7.23
N ASP A 9 -3.60 17.63 7.98
CA ASP A 9 -3.12 19.01 8.04
C ASP A 9 -1.74 19.10 8.71
N GLY A 10 -0.87 19.94 8.15
CA GLY A 10 0.50 20.13 8.62
C GLY A 10 1.34 18.84 8.53
N ALA A 11 1.86 18.37 9.67
CA ALA A 11 2.64 17.13 9.76
C ALA A 11 1.76 15.88 9.94
N GLY A 12 0.44 16.07 9.98
CA GLY A 12 -0.55 15.07 10.31
C GLY A 12 -0.60 14.71 11.80
N THR A 13 -1.78 14.40 12.30
CA THR A 13 -1.98 14.00 13.70
C THR A 13 -2.92 12.82 13.82
N TRP A 14 -2.57 11.87 14.68
CA TRP A 14 -3.43 10.76 15.04
C TRP A 14 -4.17 11.10 16.33
N THR A 15 -5.49 10.97 16.31
CA THR A 15 -6.32 11.03 17.51
C THR A 15 -7.06 9.72 17.69
N GLN A 16 -7.21 9.30 18.95
CA GLN A 16 -7.88 8.05 19.26
C GLN A 16 -9.38 8.17 18.91
N GLY A 17 -9.87 7.25 18.09
CA GLY A 17 -11.27 7.14 17.73
C GLY A 17 -12.04 6.20 18.67
N PRO A 18 -13.32 5.92 18.37
CA PRO A 18 -14.10 4.93 19.10
C PRO A 18 -13.51 3.52 18.92
N SER A 19 -13.63 2.69 19.96
CA SER A 19 -13.24 1.28 19.85
C SER A 19 -14.35 0.43 19.22
N ARG A 20 -13.95 -0.52 18.37
CA ARG A 20 -14.81 -1.63 17.91
C ARG A 20 -15.01 -2.65 19.01
N ALA A 21 -16.21 -3.22 19.09
CA ALA A 21 -16.56 -4.28 20.02
C ALA A 21 -15.85 -5.59 19.65
N LEU A 22 -15.73 -5.89 18.36
CA LEU A 22 -14.97 -7.04 17.90
C LEU A 22 -13.46 -6.77 17.93
N ALA A 23 -12.67 -7.85 18.09
CA ALA A 23 -11.21 -7.79 18.14
C ALA A 23 -10.60 -7.28 16.82
N LEU A 24 -9.27 -7.29 16.71
CA LEU A 24 -8.61 -7.02 15.44
C LEU A 24 -8.98 -8.12 14.42
N ARG A 25 -9.33 -7.69 13.20
CA ARG A 25 -9.86 -8.55 12.12
C ARG A 25 -9.19 -8.13 10.83
N ASP A 26 -8.20 -8.91 10.39
CA ASP A 26 -7.50 -8.71 9.13
C ASP A 26 -8.36 -9.23 7.97
N TYR A 27 -8.12 -8.69 6.77
CA TYR A 27 -8.86 -9.02 5.55
C TYR A 27 -10.39 -8.93 5.71
N ALA A 28 -10.84 -8.00 6.54
CA ALA A 28 -12.22 -7.55 6.62
C ALA A 28 -12.38 -6.27 5.78
N PRO A 29 -13.23 -6.26 4.76
CA PRO A 29 -13.53 -5.05 4.02
C PRO A 29 -14.27 -4.02 4.88
N SER A 30 -14.03 -2.75 4.56
CA SER A 30 -14.78 -1.61 5.07
C SER A 30 -15.45 -0.88 3.91
N VAL A 31 -16.72 -0.49 4.06
CA VAL A 31 -17.53 0.09 2.99
C VAL A 31 -18.22 1.36 3.50
N MET A 32 -17.98 2.49 2.84
CA MET A 32 -18.71 3.74 3.13
C MET A 32 -20.04 3.76 2.36
N TYR A 33 -21.04 3.06 2.90
CA TYR A 33 -22.33 2.78 2.24
C TYR A 33 -23.28 3.99 2.16
N ASP A 34 -22.96 5.08 2.86
CA ASP A 34 -23.63 6.37 2.79
C ASP A 34 -22.66 7.46 3.29
N THR A 35 -23.05 8.73 3.18
CA THR A 35 -22.21 9.87 3.58
C THR A 35 -21.84 9.77 5.06
N GLY A 36 -20.56 9.48 5.34
CA GLY A 36 -20.03 9.33 6.69
C GLY A 36 -20.44 8.04 7.41
N LYS A 37 -21.17 7.12 6.77
CA LYS A 37 -21.57 5.85 7.39
C LYS A 37 -20.75 4.70 6.82
N VAL A 38 -20.16 3.91 7.71
CA VAL A 38 -19.24 2.83 7.35
C VAL A 38 -19.73 1.50 7.89
N LEU A 39 -19.69 0.46 7.07
CA LEU A 39 -19.85 -0.95 7.43
C LEU A 39 -18.47 -1.61 7.47
N PHE A 40 -18.19 -2.41 8.49
CA PHE A 40 -16.98 -3.22 8.60
C PHE A 40 -17.38 -4.67 8.89
N VAL A 41 -17.03 -5.60 8.00
CA VAL A 41 -17.65 -6.93 7.96
C VAL A 41 -16.64 -8.06 7.86
N GLY A 42 -16.88 -9.15 8.61
CA GLY A 42 -16.08 -10.38 8.57
C GLY A 42 -14.61 -10.21 9.00
N GLY A 43 -13.69 -10.88 8.33
CA GLY A 43 -12.27 -10.95 8.64
C GLY A 43 -11.94 -11.90 9.79
N GLY A 44 -10.66 -12.02 10.08
CA GLY A 44 -10.12 -12.88 11.13
C GLY A 44 -8.67 -12.55 11.42
N LYS A 45 -8.08 -13.17 12.44
CA LYS A 45 -6.65 -13.05 12.66
C LYS A 45 -5.89 -13.98 11.73
N ASP A 46 -4.64 -13.64 11.45
CA ASP A 46 -3.71 -14.51 10.75
C ASP A 46 -2.96 -15.46 11.70
N ASP A 47 -3.71 -16.08 12.62
CA ASP A 47 -3.16 -17.02 13.59
C ASP A 47 -3.61 -18.45 13.25
N ALA A 48 -2.70 -19.42 13.40
CA ALA A 48 -3.00 -20.83 13.15
C ALA A 48 -4.07 -21.34 14.15
N GLY A 49 -5.26 -21.63 13.64
CA GLY A 49 -6.39 -22.16 14.41
C GLY A 49 -7.56 -21.19 14.63
N ASP A 50 -7.36 -19.88 14.39
CA ASP A 50 -8.44 -18.89 14.53
C ASP A 50 -9.37 -18.94 13.31
N LEU A 51 -10.67 -19.09 13.57
CA LEU A 51 -11.72 -18.99 12.56
C LEU A 51 -12.03 -17.52 12.26
N PRO A 52 -12.37 -17.17 11.01
CA PRO A 52 -12.90 -15.85 10.70
C PRO A 52 -14.25 -15.64 11.40
N THR A 53 -14.69 -14.39 11.48
CA THR A 53 -16.02 -14.06 12.03
C THR A 53 -17.05 -13.81 10.92
N ASN A 54 -18.32 -13.94 11.26
CA ASN A 54 -19.46 -13.45 10.48
C ASN A 54 -19.99 -12.10 11.01
N GLY A 55 -19.35 -11.55 12.03
CA GLY A 55 -19.76 -10.30 12.66
C GLY A 55 -19.62 -9.09 11.75
N ALA A 56 -20.57 -8.17 11.87
CA ALA A 56 -20.59 -6.90 11.17
C ALA A 56 -20.76 -5.76 12.19
N GLU A 57 -20.05 -4.66 11.97
CA GLU A 57 -20.12 -3.45 12.78
C GLU A 57 -20.32 -2.24 11.88
N THR A 58 -21.10 -1.27 12.34
CA THR A 58 -21.33 0.00 11.64
C THR A 58 -20.90 1.17 12.50
N ILE A 59 -20.54 2.28 11.84
CA ILE A 59 -20.29 3.56 12.51
C ILE A 59 -20.87 4.68 11.67
N ASP A 60 -21.46 5.67 12.34
CA ASP A 60 -21.87 6.94 11.76
C ASP A 60 -20.90 8.03 12.22
N LEU A 61 -20.06 8.49 11.29
CA LEU A 61 -19.07 9.53 11.50
C LEU A 61 -19.68 10.94 11.50
N THR A 62 -20.95 11.08 11.12
CA THR A 62 -21.67 12.35 11.16
C THR A 62 -22.33 12.62 12.52
N ALA A 63 -22.39 11.59 13.37
CA ALA A 63 -22.89 11.73 14.74
C ALA A 63 -21.97 12.63 15.58
N SER A 64 -22.54 13.37 16.53
CA SER A 64 -21.77 14.21 17.47
C SER A 64 -20.79 13.41 18.34
N ALA A 65 -21.10 12.14 18.58
CA ALA A 65 -20.23 11.18 19.24
C ALA A 65 -20.23 9.86 18.44
N PRO A 66 -19.33 9.70 17.44
CA PRO A 66 -19.25 8.49 16.64
C PRO A 66 -18.93 7.27 17.50
N ALA A 67 -19.67 6.18 17.28
CA ALA A 67 -19.49 4.93 18.00
C ALA A 67 -19.73 3.75 17.07
N TRP A 68 -18.90 2.71 17.22
CA TRP A 68 -19.12 1.44 16.54
C TRP A 68 -20.30 0.69 17.16
N ARG A 69 -21.15 0.11 16.33
CA ARG A 69 -22.32 -0.67 16.74
C ARG A 69 -22.36 -1.99 15.98
N THR A 70 -22.50 -3.09 16.68
CA THR A 70 -22.78 -4.38 16.07
C THR A 70 -24.13 -4.33 15.32
N THR A 71 -24.16 -4.89 14.12
CA THR A 71 -25.40 -5.12 13.35
C THR A 71 -25.62 -6.63 13.17
N SER A 72 -26.69 -7.05 12.51
CA SER A 72 -26.94 -8.48 12.29
C SER A 72 -25.74 -9.13 11.60
N PRO A 73 -25.32 -10.33 12.03
CA PRO A 73 -24.19 -11.02 11.43
C PRO A 73 -24.56 -11.59 10.06
N MET A 74 -23.54 -11.81 9.22
CA MET A 74 -23.67 -12.63 8.01
C MET A 74 -24.06 -14.06 8.38
N HIS A 75 -24.64 -14.79 7.44
CA HIS A 75 -24.89 -16.22 7.56
C HIS A 75 -23.59 -17.04 7.56
N PHE A 76 -22.58 -16.58 6.82
CA PHE A 76 -21.29 -17.26 6.73
C PHE A 76 -20.19 -16.40 7.31
N ARG A 77 -19.30 -17.02 8.09
CA ARG A 77 -18.06 -16.37 8.52
C ARG A 77 -17.09 -16.34 7.35
N ARG A 78 -16.41 -15.22 7.14
CA ARG A 78 -15.55 -15.03 5.97
C ARG A 78 -14.41 -14.09 6.29
N ARG A 79 -13.22 -14.39 5.77
CA ARG A 79 -12.14 -13.42 5.53
C ARG A 79 -11.73 -13.48 4.06
N GLN A 80 -10.98 -12.49 3.60
CA GLN A 80 -10.51 -12.40 2.20
C GLN A 80 -11.65 -12.34 1.18
N HIS A 81 -12.84 -11.93 1.64
CA HIS A 81 -14.01 -11.69 0.81
C HIS A 81 -13.97 -10.24 0.30
N ASN A 82 -14.78 -9.93 -0.69
CA ASN A 82 -15.00 -8.57 -1.15
C ASN A 82 -16.37 -8.08 -0.70
N ALA A 83 -16.48 -6.81 -0.33
CA ALA A 83 -17.75 -6.13 -0.07
C ALA A 83 -17.89 -4.96 -1.04
N THR A 84 -18.97 -4.93 -1.82
CA THR A 84 -19.17 -3.99 -2.94
C THR A 84 -20.49 -3.24 -2.76
N ILE A 85 -20.44 -1.90 -2.76
CA ILE A 85 -21.65 -1.05 -2.81
C ILE A 85 -22.35 -1.27 -4.16
N LEU A 86 -23.67 -1.42 -4.15
CA LEU A 86 -24.48 -1.53 -5.36
C LEU A 86 -25.22 -0.22 -5.69
N LEU A 87 -25.74 -0.11 -6.92
CA LEU A 87 -26.43 1.09 -7.41
C LEU A 87 -27.67 1.49 -6.60
N ASP A 88 -28.31 0.57 -5.89
CA ASP A 88 -29.45 0.86 -5.01
C ASP A 88 -29.04 1.29 -3.58
N GLY A 89 -27.75 1.17 -3.25
CA GLY A 89 -27.14 1.44 -1.95
C GLY A 89 -27.04 0.24 -1.02
N THR A 90 -27.46 -0.95 -1.46
CA THR A 90 -27.16 -2.20 -0.72
C THR A 90 -25.69 -2.59 -0.86
N VAL A 91 -25.20 -3.49 0.00
CA VAL A 91 -23.81 -3.96 -0.02
C VAL A 91 -23.77 -5.46 -0.29
N LEU A 92 -23.09 -5.87 -1.35
CA LEU A 92 -22.91 -7.26 -1.74
C LEU A 92 -21.57 -7.80 -1.20
N VAL A 93 -21.61 -8.89 -0.44
CA VAL A 93 -20.45 -9.68 -0.03
C VAL A 93 -20.30 -10.91 -0.92
N THR A 94 -19.10 -11.13 -1.45
CA THR A 94 -18.75 -12.25 -2.35
C THR A 94 -17.44 -12.92 -1.93
N GLY A 95 -17.34 -14.22 -2.17
CA GLY A 95 -16.14 -15.01 -1.90
C GLY A 95 -15.75 -15.12 -0.42
N GLY A 96 -14.44 -15.25 -0.20
CA GLY A 96 -13.78 -15.49 1.07
C GLY A 96 -13.75 -16.96 1.50
N THR A 97 -13.03 -17.21 2.58
CA THR A 97 -12.94 -18.52 3.24
C THR A 97 -13.48 -18.47 4.66
N GLN A 98 -14.12 -19.56 5.10
CA GLN A 98 -14.59 -19.77 6.47
C GLN A 98 -13.65 -20.63 7.32
N GLY A 99 -12.57 -21.15 6.74
CA GLY A 99 -11.61 -22.03 7.41
C GLY A 99 -10.54 -21.27 8.21
N PRO A 100 -9.79 -21.96 9.08
CA PRO A 100 -8.74 -21.38 9.94
C PRO A 100 -7.47 -20.95 9.18
N GLY A 101 -6.65 -20.04 9.75
CA GLY A 101 -5.27 -19.68 9.31
C GLY A 101 -5.09 -19.09 7.89
N PHE A 102 -4.40 -17.98 7.64
CA PHE A 102 -4.40 -17.18 6.40
C PHE A 102 -5.46 -17.37 5.29
N ASN A 103 -5.38 -18.43 4.46
CA ASN A 103 -6.21 -18.65 3.27
C ASN A 103 -6.58 -20.13 3.09
N ASP A 104 -7.49 -20.65 3.91
CA ASP A 104 -7.94 -22.05 3.82
C ASP A 104 -8.82 -22.29 2.59
N ILE A 105 -8.26 -22.99 1.61
CA ILE A 105 -8.89 -23.36 0.35
C ILE A 105 -9.29 -24.84 0.30
N VAL A 106 -9.27 -25.56 1.44
CA VAL A 106 -9.73 -26.96 1.50
C VAL A 106 -11.19 -27.04 1.02
N PRO A 107 -11.57 -28.03 0.20
CA PRO A 107 -12.94 -28.17 -0.29
C PRO A 107 -13.98 -28.05 0.83
N GLY A 108 -14.92 -27.12 0.65
CA GLY A 108 -15.96 -26.78 1.64
C GLY A 108 -15.65 -25.57 2.54
N GLN A 109 -14.42 -25.07 2.53
CA GLN A 109 -14.02 -23.87 3.27
C GLN A 109 -14.23 -22.56 2.48
N PRO A 110 -13.95 -22.51 1.16
CA PRO A 110 -14.37 -21.38 0.35
C PRO A 110 -15.90 -21.18 0.38
N ILE A 111 -16.35 -19.93 0.50
CA ILE A 111 -17.77 -19.62 0.46
C ILE A 111 -18.16 -19.01 -0.89
N ARG A 112 -18.94 -19.77 -1.66
CA ARG A 112 -19.46 -19.34 -2.96
C ARG A 112 -20.76 -18.54 -2.88
N ALA A 113 -21.57 -18.74 -1.85
CA ALA A 113 -22.83 -18.01 -1.71
C ALA A 113 -22.55 -16.52 -1.55
N ALA A 114 -23.18 -15.64 -2.33
CA ALA A 114 -23.13 -14.22 -2.07
C ALA A 114 -24.11 -13.83 -0.96
N GLU A 115 -23.88 -12.73 -0.27
CA GLU A 115 -24.79 -12.19 0.75
C GLU A 115 -25.02 -10.70 0.54
N LEU A 116 -26.27 -10.27 0.59
CA LEU A 116 -26.67 -8.88 0.41
C LEU A 116 -27.08 -8.27 1.73
N TRP A 117 -26.44 -7.17 2.11
CA TRP A 117 -26.80 -6.38 3.28
C TRP A 117 -27.64 -5.18 2.89
N ASP A 118 -28.79 -5.03 3.56
CA ASP A 118 -29.64 -3.85 3.44
C ASP A 118 -29.32 -2.84 4.56
N PRO A 119 -28.79 -1.65 4.26
CA PRO A 119 -28.45 -0.65 5.26
C PRO A 119 -29.63 -0.11 6.06
N ASN A 120 -30.87 -0.25 5.56
CA ASN A 120 -32.06 0.26 6.25
C ASN A 120 -32.52 -0.65 7.38
N THR A 121 -32.34 -1.96 7.21
CA THR A 121 -32.79 -2.99 8.16
C THR A 121 -31.63 -3.64 8.90
N GLY A 122 -30.41 -3.55 8.37
CA GLY A 122 -29.23 -4.25 8.85
C GLY A 122 -29.24 -5.75 8.55
N ILE A 123 -30.22 -6.25 7.78
CA ILE A 123 -30.43 -7.68 7.54
C ILE A 123 -29.60 -8.16 6.34
N TRP A 124 -29.10 -9.40 6.44
CA TRP A 124 -28.41 -10.11 5.37
C TRP A 124 -29.36 -11.08 4.64
N THR A 125 -29.23 -11.17 3.32
CA THR A 125 -29.95 -12.14 2.48
C THR A 125 -28.95 -12.97 1.70
N VAL A 126 -29.04 -14.30 1.80
CA VAL A 126 -28.22 -15.21 0.99
C VAL A 126 -28.72 -15.21 -0.46
N LEU A 127 -27.80 -15.05 -1.41
CA LEU A 127 -28.08 -14.99 -2.85
C LEU A 127 -27.45 -16.18 -3.60
N ALA A 128 -27.48 -16.11 -4.93
CA ALA A 128 -26.89 -17.11 -5.81
C ALA A 128 -25.39 -17.30 -5.54
N LYS A 129 -24.91 -18.51 -5.81
CA LYS A 129 -23.52 -18.92 -5.59
C LYS A 129 -22.66 -18.60 -6.80
N GLU A 130 -21.42 -18.19 -6.58
CA GLU A 130 -20.37 -18.17 -7.58
C GLU A 130 -20.05 -19.61 -8.04
N ALA A 131 -19.61 -19.80 -9.30
CA ALA A 131 -19.19 -21.12 -9.76
C ALA A 131 -17.73 -21.46 -9.37
N VAL A 132 -16.96 -20.44 -9.01
CA VAL A 132 -15.51 -20.50 -8.72
C VAL A 132 -15.24 -19.96 -7.32
N ASP A 133 -14.23 -20.49 -6.65
CA ASP A 133 -13.82 -20.07 -5.32
C ASP A 133 -13.03 -18.76 -5.40
N ARG A 134 -13.49 -17.72 -4.68
CA ARG A 134 -12.86 -16.40 -4.70
C ARG A 134 -12.31 -16.08 -3.31
N CYS A 135 -11.08 -16.48 -3.01
CA CYS A 135 -10.45 -16.25 -1.70
C CYS A 135 -9.34 -15.18 -1.78
N TYR A 136 -8.15 -15.41 -1.20
CA TYR A 136 -7.03 -14.48 -1.28
C TYR A 136 -6.74 -14.03 -2.72
N HIS A 137 -6.36 -12.76 -2.91
CA HIS A 137 -6.15 -12.11 -4.22
C HIS A 137 -7.37 -12.07 -5.16
N SER A 138 -8.57 -12.38 -4.67
CA SER A 138 -9.79 -12.07 -5.42
C SER A 138 -10.14 -10.58 -5.38
N THR A 139 -10.93 -10.14 -6.36
CA THR A 139 -11.41 -8.76 -6.49
C THR A 139 -12.88 -8.77 -6.90
N ALA A 140 -13.65 -7.78 -6.41
CA ALA A 140 -15.00 -7.53 -6.90
C ALA A 140 -15.26 -6.03 -7.10
N LEU A 141 -15.85 -5.66 -8.25
CA LEU A 141 -16.07 -4.27 -8.66
C LEU A 141 -17.48 -4.06 -9.22
N LEU A 142 -18.13 -2.98 -8.80
CA LEU A 142 -19.39 -2.53 -9.38
C LEU A 142 -19.17 -1.98 -10.80
N LEU A 143 -20.00 -2.42 -11.73
CA LEU A 143 -20.03 -1.92 -13.11
C LEU A 143 -21.14 -0.89 -13.32
N PRO A 144 -21.00 0.05 -14.28
CA PRO A 144 -22.04 1.03 -14.59
C PRO A 144 -23.38 0.41 -15.01
N ASP A 145 -23.36 -0.79 -15.58
CA ASP A 145 -24.60 -1.50 -15.94
C ASP A 145 -25.31 -2.13 -14.73
N GLY A 146 -24.77 -2.02 -13.51
CA GLY A 146 -25.35 -2.56 -12.29
C GLY A 146 -25.01 -4.03 -12.02
N ARG A 147 -24.14 -4.66 -12.81
CA ARG A 147 -23.57 -5.96 -12.44
C ARG A 147 -22.34 -5.76 -11.56
N VAL A 148 -21.94 -6.82 -10.87
CA VAL A 148 -20.67 -6.87 -10.12
C VAL A 148 -19.73 -7.83 -10.85
N PHE A 149 -18.57 -7.32 -11.27
CA PHE A 149 -17.46 -8.13 -11.74
C PHE A 149 -16.80 -8.82 -10.55
N SER A 150 -16.56 -10.12 -10.62
CA SER A 150 -15.84 -10.92 -9.61
C SER A 150 -14.77 -11.75 -10.30
N ALA A 151 -13.51 -11.63 -9.89
CA ALA A 151 -12.38 -12.25 -10.56
C ALA A 151 -11.21 -12.53 -9.61
N GLY A 152 -10.19 -13.21 -10.12
CA GLY A 152 -8.99 -13.49 -9.35
C GLY A 152 -9.21 -14.56 -8.29
N GLY A 153 -8.22 -14.71 -7.42
CA GLY A 153 -8.13 -15.80 -6.47
C GLY A 153 -6.85 -16.60 -6.69
N GLY A 154 -6.05 -16.81 -5.65
CA GLY A 154 -4.84 -17.64 -5.71
C GLY A 154 -3.56 -16.88 -5.42
N GLU A 155 -2.46 -17.30 -6.06
CA GLU A 155 -1.09 -16.77 -5.93
C GLU A 155 -0.60 -16.54 -4.48
N TYR A 156 -1.05 -17.41 -3.57
CA TYR A 156 -0.45 -17.59 -2.26
C TYR A 156 0.62 -18.68 -2.37
N ALA A 157 1.80 -18.50 -1.75
CA ALA A 157 2.77 -19.59 -1.63
C ALA A 157 2.60 -20.20 -0.22
N PRO A 158 1.83 -21.29 -0.07
CA PRO A 158 1.79 -22.00 1.21
C PRO A 158 3.17 -22.61 1.44
N VAL A 159 3.92 -22.04 2.38
CA VAL A 159 5.11 -22.59 3.04
C VAL A 159 6.07 -23.39 2.12
N ASN A 160 7.15 -22.78 1.63
CA ASN A 160 8.25 -23.33 0.79
C ASN A 160 8.40 -22.71 -0.63
N ASN A 161 7.74 -21.60 -0.92
CA ASN A 161 7.85 -20.92 -2.22
C ASN A 161 7.33 -21.75 -3.42
N MET A 162 6.54 -22.81 -3.18
CA MET A 162 5.81 -23.48 -4.25
C MET A 162 4.68 -22.59 -4.75
N ALA A 163 4.55 -22.50 -6.08
CA ALA A 163 3.38 -21.90 -6.71
C ALA A 163 2.12 -22.61 -6.22
N ASN A 164 1.03 -21.87 -6.05
CA ASN A 164 -0.28 -22.45 -5.79
C ASN A 164 -0.56 -23.53 -6.85
N PRO A 165 -1.20 -24.66 -6.48
CA PRO A 165 -1.69 -25.60 -7.47
C PRO A 165 -2.46 -24.85 -8.56
N PRO A 166 -2.27 -25.16 -9.86
CA PRO A 166 -2.93 -24.42 -10.94
C PRO A 166 -4.46 -24.35 -10.81
N GLY A 167 -5.08 -25.35 -10.15
CA GLY A 167 -6.51 -25.36 -9.86
C GLY A 167 -6.98 -24.32 -8.83
N ASP A 168 -6.05 -23.81 -8.01
CA ASP A 168 -6.30 -22.82 -6.96
C ASP A 168 -5.89 -21.40 -7.39
N THR A 169 -5.49 -21.25 -8.66
CA THR A 169 -5.18 -19.96 -9.29
C THR A 169 -6.24 -19.65 -10.34
N HIS A 170 -6.93 -18.54 -10.13
CA HIS A 170 -8.11 -18.16 -10.88
C HIS A 170 -7.82 -16.93 -11.75
N ALA A 171 -7.45 -17.19 -13.00
CA ALA A 171 -7.26 -16.16 -14.03
C ALA A 171 -8.57 -15.81 -14.79
N ASP A 172 -9.70 -16.29 -14.28
CA ASP A 172 -11.03 -16.13 -14.86
C ASP A 172 -11.84 -15.04 -14.13
N ALA A 173 -13.00 -14.73 -14.68
CA ALA A 173 -13.93 -13.76 -14.13
C ALA A 173 -15.38 -14.19 -14.33
N GLN A 174 -16.27 -13.68 -13.48
CA GLN A 174 -17.72 -13.84 -13.58
C GLN A 174 -18.41 -12.50 -13.32
N PHE A 175 -19.67 -12.40 -13.75
CA PHE A 175 -20.50 -11.24 -13.48
C PHE A 175 -21.71 -11.69 -12.66
N PHE A 176 -21.89 -11.06 -11.51
CA PHE A 176 -23.07 -11.22 -10.69
C PHE A 176 -24.11 -10.18 -11.08
N SER A 177 -25.33 -10.63 -11.38
CA SER A 177 -26.48 -9.76 -11.63
C SER A 177 -27.32 -9.67 -10.35
N PRO A 178 -27.35 -8.51 -9.65
CA PRO A 178 -28.11 -8.38 -8.42
C PRO A 178 -29.63 -8.46 -8.63
N PRO A 179 -30.42 -8.76 -7.57
CA PRO A 179 -31.87 -8.93 -7.68
C PRO A 179 -32.61 -7.77 -8.35
N TYR A 180 -32.13 -6.53 -8.20
CA TYR A 180 -32.76 -5.37 -8.82
C TYR A 180 -32.79 -5.41 -10.36
N LEU A 181 -31.89 -6.17 -11.01
CA LEU A 181 -31.89 -6.30 -12.48
C LEU A 181 -33.02 -7.20 -13.00
N PHE A 182 -33.74 -7.87 -12.11
CA PHE A 182 -34.84 -8.79 -12.44
C PHE A 182 -36.22 -8.26 -12.02
N ARG A 183 -36.30 -7.02 -11.52
CA ARG A 183 -37.54 -6.42 -10.99
C ARG A 183 -38.36 -5.63 -12.01
N GLY A 184 -37.90 -5.55 -13.26
CA GLY A 184 -38.63 -4.90 -14.34
C GLY A 184 -37.79 -3.88 -15.12
N PRO A 185 -38.44 -3.00 -15.89
CA PRO A 185 -37.76 -1.96 -16.67
C PRO A 185 -36.96 -1.01 -15.79
N ARG A 186 -35.77 -0.64 -16.25
CA ARG A 186 -34.89 0.29 -15.54
C ARG A 186 -35.24 1.74 -15.88
N PRO A 187 -35.11 2.69 -14.92
CA PRO A 187 -35.20 4.11 -15.23
C PRO A 187 -34.17 4.52 -16.28
N THR A 188 -34.53 5.45 -17.16
CA THR A 188 -33.65 6.02 -18.17
C THR A 188 -33.60 7.53 -18.03
N PHE A 189 -32.44 8.13 -18.28
CA PHE A 189 -32.27 9.57 -18.26
C PHE A 189 -31.30 10.05 -19.35
N THR A 190 -31.42 11.34 -19.69
CA THR A 190 -30.49 12.05 -20.59
C THR A 190 -30.12 13.41 -20.00
N GLY A 191 -29.10 14.06 -20.55
CA GLY A 191 -28.66 15.39 -20.13
C GLY A 191 -27.69 15.40 -18.94
N ALA A 192 -27.23 14.24 -18.48
CA ALA A 192 -26.21 14.17 -17.44
C ALA A 192 -24.88 14.77 -17.92
N PRO A 193 -24.28 15.69 -17.17
CA PRO A 193 -22.98 16.26 -17.51
C PRO A 193 -21.85 15.28 -17.21
N ASP A 194 -20.78 15.32 -18.02
CA ASP A 194 -19.55 14.54 -17.77
C ASP A 194 -18.69 15.14 -16.64
N ALA A 195 -18.94 16.40 -16.27
CA ALA A 195 -18.27 17.08 -15.18
C ALA A 195 -19.22 18.01 -14.42
N VAL A 196 -19.13 17.98 -13.09
CA VAL A 196 -19.89 18.82 -12.17
C VAL A 196 -18.97 19.48 -11.15
N PHE A 197 -19.33 20.69 -10.73
CA PHE A 197 -18.68 21.34 -9.60
C PHE A 197 -19.41 21.08 -8.29
N TYR A 198 -18.70 21.21 -7.17
CA TYR A 198 -19.35 21.16 -5.86
C TYR A 198 -20.50 22.17 -5.74
N ALA A 199 -21.59 21.74 -5.09
CA ALA A 199 -22.85 22.48 -4.92
C ALA A 199 -23.54 22.92 -6.22
N GLN A 200 -23.07 22.49 -7.39
CA GLN A 200 -23.74 22.77 -8.66
C GLN A 200 -25.05 21.99 -8.74
N THR A 201 -26.08 22.63 -9.32
CA THR A 201 -27.29 21.95 -9.77
C THR A 201 -27.22 21.62 -11.26
N PHE A 202 -27.81 20.50 -11.64
CA PHE A 202 -27.93 20.09 -13.04
C PHE A 202 -29.23 19.32 -13.27
N ASP A 203 -29.78 19.44 -14.48
CA ASP A 203 -31.03 18.81 -14.86
C ASP A 203 -30.77 17.45 -15.53
N LEU A 204 -31.58 16.47 -15.17
CA LEU A 204 -31.67 15.19 -15.86
C LEU A 204 -33.08 15.08 -16.45
N THR A 205 -33.18 14.87 -17.76
CA THR A 205 -34.46 14.52 -18.39
C THR A 205 -34.78 13.07 -18.07
N VAL A 206 -35.96 12.80 -17.52
CA VAL A 206 -36.34 11.48 -17.02
C VAL A 206 -37.78 11.16 -17.44
N ALA A 207 -38.00 9.93 -17.90
CA ALA A 207 -39.35 9.41 -18.07
C ALA A 207 -39.93 9.01 -16.70
N GLY A 208 -41.02 9.66 -16.28
CA GLY A 208 -41.66 9.40 -14.98
C GLY A 208 -40.83 9.88 -13.77
N PRO A 209 -40.51 11.18 -13.67
CA PRO A 209 -39.72 11.73 -12.55
C PRO A 209 -40.33 11.44 -11.17
N ASP A 210 -41.65 11.27 -11.09
CA ASP A 210 -42.39 10.93 -9.86
C ASP A 210 -42.01 9.57 -9.28
N LYS A 211 -41.52 8.64 -10.11
CA LYS A 211 -41.09 7.30 -9.68
C LYS A 211 -39.68 7.27 -9.14
N ILE A 212 -38.86 8.29 -9.39
CA ILE A 212 -37.47 8.31 -8.92
C ILE A 212 -37.46 8.52 -7.41
N ALA A 213 -36.98 7.55 -6.64
CA ALA A 213 -36.91 7.61 -5.19
C ALA A 213 -35.55 8.11 -4.68
N LYS A 214 -34.47 7.78 -5.39
CA LYS A 214 -33.09 8.10 -4.96
C LYS A 214 -32.20 8.44 -6.16
N VAL A 215 -31.24 9.33 -5.92
CA VAL A 215 -30.11 9.57 -6.83
C VAL A 215 -28.84 9.18 -6.10
N THR A 216 -28.13 8.17 -6.59
CA THR A 216 -26.88 7.68 -5.99
C THR A 216 -25.69 8.15 -6.80
N TRP A 217 -24.62 8.49 -6.10
CA TRP A 217 -23.34 8.93 -6.65
C TRP A 217 -22.22 8.10 -6.04
N ILE A 218 -21.75 7.09 -6.76
CA ILE A 218 -20.85 6.05 -6.22
C ILE A 218 -19.46 6.20 -6.83
N ARG A 219 -18.41 6.35 -6.00
CA ARG A 219 -17.04 6.52 -6.52
C ARG A 219 -16.59 5.24 -7.21
N LEU A 220 -15.88 5.38 -8.33
CA LEU A 220 -15.27 4.23 -9.00
C LEU A 220 -14.34 3.48 -8.03
N GLY A 221 -14.56 2.18 -7.88
CA GLY A 221 -13.80 1.32 -6.97
C GLY A 221 -12.38 1.05 -7.45
N SER A 222 -11.48 0.73 -6.51
CA SER A 222 -10.13 0.23 -6.76
C SER A 222 -9.77 -0.74 -5.66
N VAL A 223 -9.89 -2.03 -5.93
CA VAL A 223 -9.85 -3.08 -4.91
C VAL A 223 -8.75 -4.10 -5.13
N THR A 224 -8.04 -4.39 -4.04
CA THR A 224 -7.11 -5.51 -3.90
C THR A 224 -7.06 -5.93 -2.44
N HIS A 225 -6.77 -7.21 -2.16
CA HIS A 225 -6.59 -7.69 -0.79
C HIS A 225 -7.78 -7.37 0.15
N SER A 226 -9.02 -7.53 -0.34
CA SER A 226 -10.26 -7.17 0.39
C SER A 226 -10.41 -5.69 0.76
N PHE A 227 -9.58 -4.81 0.19
CA PHE A 227 -9.58 -3.39 0.50
C PHE A 227 -9.83 -2.58 -0.77
N ASP A 228 -10.98 -1.90 -0.81
CA ASP A 228 -11.27 -0.91 -1.84
C ASP A 228 -10.99 0.49 -1.30
N GLN A 229 -10.01 1.16 -1.88
CA GLN A 229 -9.52 2.46 -1.39
C GLN A 229 -10.45 3.62 -1.76
N ASN A 230 -11.38 3.40 -2.68
CA ASN A 230 -12.16 4.46 -3.28
C ASN A 230 -13.65 4.37 -2.99
N GLN A 231 -14.25 3.17 -3.06
CA GLN A 231 -15.71 3.04 -3.07
C GLN A 231 -16.36 3.78 -1.90
N ARG A 232 -17.38 4.56 -2.25
CA ARG A 232 -18.22 5.30 -1.31
C ARG A 232 -19.49 5.71 -2.03
N LEU A 233 -20.57 5.84 -1.28
CA LEU A 233 -21.85 6.31 -1.79
C LEU A 233 -22.20 7.67 -1.20
N ASN A 234 -22.60 8.60 -2.08
CA ASN A 234 -23.35 9.79 -1.69
C ASN A 234 -24.78 9.69 -2.24
N THR A 235 -25.77 9.91 -1.39
CA THR A 235 -27.15 10.11 -1.81
C THR A 235 -27.36 11.59 -2.11
N LEU A 236 -27.70 11.92 -3.36
CA LEU A 236 -27.87 13.31 -3.80
C LEU A 236 -29.31 13.79 -3.59
N SER A 237 -29.45 15.05 -3.20
CA SER A 237 -30.76 15.71 -3.16
C SER A 237 -31.18 16.10 -4.57
N PHE A 238 -32.49 16.07 -4.81
CA PHE A 238 -33.08 16.47 -6.08
C PHE A 238 -34.50 17.01 -5.89
N THR A 239 -34.96 17.80 -6.86
CA THR A 239 -36.37 18.20 -6.99
C THR A 239 -36.96 17.63 -8.28
N ARG A 240 -38.27 17.40 -8.29
CA ARG A 240 -39.00 16.88 -9.45
C ARG A 240 -39.66 18.02 -10.21
N GLY A 241 -39.65 17.92 -11.54
CA GLY A 241 -40.36 18.83 -12.43
C GLY A 241 -40.97 18.08 -13.61
N ALA A 242 -41.64 18.79 -14.51
CA ALA A 242 -42.24 18.18 -15.70
C ALA A 242 -41.16 17.55 -16.60
N GLY A 243 -41.15 16.22 -16.68
CA GLY A 243 -40.22 15.44 -17.53
C GLY A 243 -38.75 15.46 -17.10
N LYS A 244 -38.43 15.98 -15.91
CA LYS A 244 -37.06 16.10 -15.42
C LYS A 244 -36.94 16.04 -13.91
N ILE A 245 -35.73 15.79 -13.44
CA ILE A 245 -35.33 16.08 -12.06
C ILE A 245 -34.14 17.05 -12.07
N THR A 246 -34.07 17.92 -11.07
CA THR A 246 -32.92 18.81 -10.85
C THR A 246 -32.13 18.27 -9.67
N VAL A 247 -30.91 17.80 -9.92
CA VAL A 247 -30.01 17.18 -8.93
C VAL A 247 -29.06 18.22 -8.38
N THR A 248 -28.74 18.16 -7.09
CA THR A 248 -27.70 18.99 -6.45
C THR A 248 -26.47 18.14 -6.17
N ALA A 249 -25.32 18.54 -6.72
CA ALA A 249 -24.04 17.88 -6.47
C ALA A 249 -23.59 18.09 -5.00
N PRO A 250 -22.77 17.17 -4.45
CA PRO A 250 -22.22 17.31 -3.10
C PRO A 250 -21.56 18.67 -2.85
N ALA A 251 -21.66 19.16 -1.61
CA ALA A 251 -21.26 20.53 -1.28
C ALA A 251 -19.76 20.76 -1.23
N ASN A 252 -18.94 19.74 -0.96
CA ASN A 252 -17.49 19.89 -0.79
C ASN A 252 -16.74 18.55 -0.92
N ALA A 253 -15.41 18.68 -1.01
CA ALA A 253 -14.47 17.57 -1.16
C ALA A 253 -14.37 16.64 0.07
N ASN A 254 -14.76 17.09 1.26
CA ASN A 254 -14.72 16.25 2.46
C ASN A 254 -15.84 15.20 2.43
N ALA A 255 -17.04 15.61 2.00
CA ALA A 255 -18.17 14.71 1.84
C ALA A 255 -18.06 13.83 0.59
N CYS A 256 -17.46 14.36 -0.49
CA CYS A 256 -17.30 13.68 -1.77
C CYS A 256 -15.96 14.09 -2.40
N PRO A 257 -14.87 13.33 -2.18
CA PRO A 257 -13.56 13.65 -2.72
C PRO A 257 -13.58 13.80 -4.24
N PRO A 258 -12.72 14.64 -4.83
CA PRO A 258 -12.69 14.83 -6.27
C PRO A 258 -12.35 13.51 -6.99
N GLY A 259 -12.93 13.33 -8.17
CA GLY A 259 -12.74 12.12 -8.98
C GLY A 259 -13.97 11.76 -9.80
N HIS A 260 -13.99 10.52 -10.29
CA HIS A 260 -15.06 9.98 -11.12
C HIS A 260 -16.01 9.10 -10.30
N TYR A 261 -17.29 9.25 -10.58
CA TYR A 261 -18.38 8.60 -9.87
C TYR A 261 -19.43 8.13 -10.87
N ILE A 262 -20.12 7.04 -10.53
CA ILE A 262 -21.29 6.53 -11.22
C ILE A 262 -22.52 7.26 -10.66
N LEU A 263 -23.13 8.10 -11.48
CA LEU A 263 -24.46 8.68 -11.28
C LEU A 263 -25.52 7.64 -11.64
N CYS A 264 -26.47 7.39 -10.75
CA CYS A 264 -27.57 6.49 -11.02
C CYS A 264 -28.88 7.00 -10.40
N LEU A 265 -29.98 6.83 -11.11
CA LEU A 265 -31.34 7.01 -10.62
C LEU A 265 -31.86 5.66 -10.13
N VAL A 266 -32.52 5.65 -8.98
CA VAL A 266 -33.16 4.46 -8.42
C VAL A 266 -34.63 4.79 -8.22
N ASP A 267 -35.52 3.96 -8.76
CA ASP A 267 -36.96 4.15 -8.61
C ASP A 267 -37.52 3.65 -7.27
N ASP A 268 -38.82 3.85 -7.08
CA ASP A 268 -39.57 3.42 -5.90
C ASP A 268 -39.67 1.89 -5.71
N GLN A 269 -39.23 1.09 -6.69
CA GLN A 269 -39.11 -0.37 -6.60
C GLN A 269 -37.65 -0.83 -6.36
N ASN A 270 -36.75 0.12 -6.11
CA ASN A 270 -35.30 -0.09 -6.00
C ASN A 270 -34.66 -0.65 -7.29
N VAL A 271 -35.17 -0.28 -8.46
CA VAL A 271 -34.54 -0.60 -9.75
C VAL A 271 -33.64 0.55 -10.18
N PRO A 272 -32.31 0.32 -10.32
CA PRO A 272 -31.38 1.35 -10.76
C PRO A 272 -31.37 1.50 -12.28
N SER A 273 -31.16 2.73 -12.76
CA SER A 273 -30.80 3.02 -14.15
C SER A 273 -29.43 2.43 -14.52
N VAL A 274 -29.06 2.43 -15.80
CA VAL A 274 -27.65 2.32 -16.18
C VAL A 274 -26.92 3.57 -15.69
N GLY A 275 -25.76 3.38 -15.06
CA GLY A 275 -24.98 4.45 -14.48
C GLY A 275 -24.26 5.31 -15.53
N HIS A 276 -24.20 6.61 -15.28
CA HIS A 276 -23.43 7.58 -16.07
C HIS A 276 -22.17 7.97 -15.28
N ILE A 277 -20.98 7.87 -15.88
CA ILE A 277 -19.74 8.26 -15.21
C ILE A 277 -19.54 9.76 -15.37
N ALA A 278 -19.44 10.47 -14.25
CA ALA A 278 -19.18 11.90 -14.24
C ALA A 278 -18.09 12.25 -13.23
N ARG A 279 -17.32 13.29 -13.54
CA ARG A 279 -16.26 13.82 -12.68
C ARG A 279 -16.81 14.93 -11.77
N ILE A 280 -16.44 14.91 -10.51
CA ILE A 280 -16.64 16.05 -9.59
C ILE A 280 -15.33 16.72 -9.22
N ALA A 281 -15.31 18.05 -9.19
CA ALA A 281 -14.16 18.85 -8.81
C ALA A 281 -14.56 20.19 -8.17
N ALA A 282 -13.59 20.87 -7.56
CA ALA A 282 -13.76 22.27 -7.20
C ALA A 282 -13.85 23.14 -8.47
N ARG A 283 -14.62 24.24 -8.42
CA ARG A 283 -14.50 25.28 -9.44
C ARG A 283 -13.04 25.76 -9.42
N GLN A 284 -12.38 25.75 -10.56
CA GLN A 284 -11.12 26.48 -10.70
C GLN A 284 -11.44 27.96 -10.48
N VAL A 285 -11.14 28.46 -9.29
CA VAL A 285 -11.02 29.89 -9.07
C VAL A 285 -9.69 30.26 -9.73
N ALA A 286 -9.69 31.28 -10.61
CA ALA A 286 -8.45 31.83 -11.16
C ALA A 286 -7.44 32.03 -10.01
N ALA A 287 -6.17 31.68 -10.24
CA ALA A 287 -5.12 31.72 -9.22
C ALA A 287 -5.08 33.11 -8.56
N GLY A 288 -5.68 33.22 -7.38
CA GLY A 288 -5.94 34.49 -6.72
C GLY A 288 -6.22 34.26 -5.25
N THR A 289 -5.18 34.49 -4.44
CA THR A 289 -5.20 34.59 -2.97
C THR A 289 -5.83 33.42 -2.20
N ARG A 290 -4.96 32.54 -1.70
CA ARG A 290 -5.26 31.62 -0.60
C ARG A 290 -5.82 32.43 0.58
N ALA A 291 -7.03 32.10 1.02
CA ALA A 291 -7.56 32.62 2.29
C ALA A 291 -6.60 32.23 3.42
N ALA A 292 -6.29 33.18 4.31
CA ALA A 292 -5.40 32.94 5.44
C ALA A 292 -5.98 31.84 6.35
N PRO A 293 -5.18 30.87 6.81
CA PRO A 293 -5.67 29.84 7.72
C PRO A 293 -6.09 30.47 9.04
N VAL A 294 -7.28 30.07 9.51
CA VAL A 294 -7.74 30.35 10.88
C VAL A 294 -6.79 29.62 11.83
N ARG A 295 -6.04 30.38 12.63
CA ARG A 295 -5.16 29.83 13.68
C ARG A 295 -6.01 29.32 14.83
N ALA A 296 -6.18 28.00 14.92
CA ALA A 296 -6.47 27.36 16.21
C ALA A 296 -5.16 27.26 17.01
N ALA A 297 -5.25 27.44 18.33
CA ALA A 297 -4.12 27.53 19.23
C ALA A 297 -3.19 26.32 19.11
N VAL A 298 -1.95 26.58 18.74
CA VAL A 298 -0.89 25.60 18.51
C VAL A 298 -0.26 25.23 19.86
N PHE A 299 -0.39 23.97 20.25
CA PHE A 299 0.57 23.31 21.15
C PHE A 299 1.02 22.01 20.51
N ASN A 300 2.10 22.08 19.71
CA ASN A 300 3.26 21.17 19.72
C ASN A 300 4.14 21.41 18.49
N ALA A 301 5.46 21.28 18.68
CA ALA A 301 6.46 21.51 17.65
C ALA A 301 6.28 20.55 16.44
N PRO A 302 6.54 21.01 15.20
CA PRO A 302 6.45 20.18 14.00
C PRO A 302 7.35 18.95 14.10
N ARG A 303 6.83 17.78 13.73
CA ARG A 303 7.63 16.54 13.61
C ARG A 303 8.18 16.41 12.18
N PRO A 304 9.44 16.01 11.99
CA PRO A 304 10.07 15.87 10.68
C PRO A 304 9.46 14.73 9.84
N GLY A 305 9.34 14.92 8.51
CA GLY A 305 8.95 13.89 7.53
C GLY A 305 10.11 12.94 7.20
N PRO A 306 9.94 11.95 6.30
CA PRO A 306 10.97 10.95 5.99
C PRO A 306 12.32 11.55 5.56
N VAL A 307 12.29 12.52 4.65
CA VAL A 307 13.51 13.22 4.19
C VAL A 307 14.15 14.01 5.33
N GLU A 308 13.36 14.70 6.14
CA GLU A 308 13.89 15.45 7.29
C GLU A 308 14.41 14.52 8.40
N LYS A 309 13.79 13.35 8.61
CA LYS A 309 14.26 12.29 9.51
C LYS A 309 15.56 11.72 9.01
N ASP A 310 15.67 11.41 7.72
CA ASP A 310 16.91 10.91 7.13
C ASP A 310 18.02 11.94 7.24
N ALA A 311 17.73 13.20 6.93
CA ALA A 311 18.69 14.29 7.11
C ALA A 311 19.08 14.46 8.58
N ALA A 312 18.16 14.26 9.53
CA ALA A 312 18.46 14.29 10.96
C ALA A 312 19.30 13.07 11.39
N THR A 313 18.99 11.88 10.91
CA THR A 313 19.75 10.65 11.16
C THR A 313 21.16 10.77 10.61
N ILE A 314 21.32 11.25 9.37
CA ILE A 314 22.63 11.51 8.75
C ILE A 314 23.42 12.53 9.56
N ARG A 315 22.80 13.65 9.98
CA ARG A 315 23.47 14.67 10.80
C ARG A 315 23.88 14.16 12.18
N ALA A 316 23.09 13.27 12.78
CA ALA A 316 23.34 12.71 14.10
C ALA A 316 24.23 11.45 14.06
N ALA A 317 24.49 10.89 12.87
CA ALA A 317 25.26 9.67 12.73
C ALA A 317 26.72 9.91 13.08
N ALA A 318 27.22 9.17 14.07
CA ALA A 318 28.63 9.18 14.43
C ALA A 318 29.52 8.43 13.42
N ARG A 319 28.91 7.73 12.46
CA ARG A 319 29.58 6.83 11.52
C ARG A 319 28.97 6.99 10.12
N PRO A 320 29.76 6.75 9.05
CA PRO A 320 29.24 6.72 7.69
C PRO A 320 28.14 5.67 7.52
N ALA A 321 27.22 5.93 6.59
CA ALA A 321 26.25 4.93 6.18
C ALA A 321 26.95 3.78 5.44
N VAL A 322 26.42 2.58 5.65
CA VAL A 322 26.69 1.37 4.89
C VAL A 322 25.61 1.23 3.82
N THR A 323 26.02 1.10 2.57
CA THR A 323 25.10 0.93 1.44
C THR A 323 24.87 -0.56 1.20
N VAL A 324 23.62 -1.00 1.16
CA VAL A 324 23.22 -2.39 0.95
C VAL A 324 22.50 -2.51 -0.38
N GLY A 325 22.99 -3.36 -1.27
CA GLY A 325 22.36 -3.66 -2.56
C GLY A 325 21.32 -4.74 -2.39
N ILE A 326 20.09 -4.47 -2.82
CA ILE A 326 18.94 -5.35 -2.61
C ILE A 326 18.21 -5.51 -3.92
N THR A 327 17.92 -6.75 -4.32
CA THR A 327 17.01 -7.02 -5.44
C THR A 327 15.73 -7.64 -4.90
N PRO A 328 14.57 -7.00 -5.09
CA PRO A 328 13.30 -7.60 -4.69
C PRO A 328 12.81 -8.61 -5.74
N ILE A 329 12.02 -9.61 -5.33
CA ILE A 329 11.24 -10.44 -6.27
C ILE A 329 10.04 -9.67 -6.86
N CYS A 330 9.65 -8.59 -6.19
CA CYS A 330 8.57 -7.69 -6.54
C CYS A 330 8.79 -7.05 -7.91
N LEU A 331 7.83 -7.22 -8.82
CA LEU A 331 7.90 -6.66 -10.19
C LEU A 331 7.95 -5.12 -10.22
N TYR A 332 7.57 -4.47 -9.13
CA TYR A 332 7.55 -3.00 -9.00
C TYR A 332 8.85 -2.40 -8.44
N GLY A 333 9.88 -3.21 -8.24
CA GLY A 333 11.17 -2.75 -7.75
C GLY A 333 11.19 -2.42 -6.26
N LEU A 334 12.29 -1.82 -5.81
CA LEU A 334 12.56 -1.64 -4.38
C LEU A 334 11.59 -0.63 -3.74
N ALA A 335 11.12 0.38 -4.48
CA ALA A 335 10.17 1.38 -3.99
C ALA A 335 8.84 0.76 -3.54
N GLY A 336 8.19 -0.01 -4.41
CA GLY A 336 6.86 -0.61 -4.13
C GLY A 336 6.89 -1.65 -3.01
N CYS A 337 8.08 -2.18 -2.71
CA CYS A 337 8.28 -3.26 -1.75
C CYS A 337 9.26 -2.85 -0.62
N TRP A 338 9.44 -1.55 -0.37
CA TRP A 338 10.46 -1.07 0.56
C TRP A 338 10.17 -1.45 2.03
N GLY A 339 8.91 -1.41 2.46
CA GLY A 339 8.53 -1.64 3.86
C GLY A 339 9.03 -2.97 4.43
N GLY A 340 8.95 -4.04 3.63
CA GLY A 340 9.44 -5.38 4.02
C GLY A 340 10.97 -5.43 4.11
N ALA A 341 11.67 -4.93 3.09
CA ALA A 341 13.13 -4.89 3.07
C ALA A 341 13.70 -4.05 4.24
N LYS A 342 13.14 -2.86 4.48
CA LYS A 342 13.49 -1.98 5.60
C LYS A 342 13.29 -2.66 6.94
N GLY A 343 12.15 -3.34 7.13
CA GLY A 343 11.86 -4.10 8.34
C GLY A 343 12.87 -5.23 8.59
N ALA A 344 13.35 -5.90 7.54
CA ALA A 344 14.39 -6.90 7.63
C ALA A 344 15.77 -6.29 7.95
N LEU A 345 16.19 -5.23 7.23
CA LEU A 345 17.46 -4.54 7.46
C LEU A 345 17.60 -4.04 8.91
N ARG A 346 16.54 -3.46 9.48
CA ARG A 346 16.53 -2.94 10.86
C ARG A 346 16.78 -4.01 11.93
N ARG A 347 16.63 -5.29 11.57
CA ARG A 347 16.79 -6.44 12.46
C ARG A 347 18.07 -7.23 12.20
N LEU A 348 18.91 -6.80 11.24
CA LEU A 348 20.20 -7.44 11.01
C LEU A 348 21.15 -7.18 12.18
N THR A 349 21.96 -8.19 12.49
CA THR A 349 22.96 -8.11 13.55
C THR A 349 23.92 -6.94 13.28
N GLY A 350 24.03 -6.02 14.24
CA GLY A 350 24.92 -4.86 14.15
C GLY A 350 24.34 -3.64 13.43
N VAL A 351 23.09 -3.68 12.96
CA VAL A 351 22.41 -2.50 12.40
C VAL A 351 21.74 -1.71 13.52
N ALA A 352 22.13 -0.44 13.67
CA ALA A 352 21.54 0.49 14.63
C ALA A 352 20.27 1.15 14.08
N THR A 353 20.31 1.59 12.82
CA THR A 353 19.16 2.19 12.16
C THR A 353 19.28 2.08 10.64
N VAL A 354 18.16 2.30 9.96
CA VAL A 354 18.02 2.27 8.50
C VAL A 354 17.27 3.53 8.12
N LEU A 355 17.74 4.21 7.06
CA LEU A 355 17.06 5.38 6.53
C LEU A 355 15.60 5.06 6.17
N GLU A 356 14.78 6.09 6.24
CA GLU A 356 13.37 6.01 5.98
C GLU A 356 13.09 5.68 4.52
N GLU A 357 13.91 6.19 3.60
CA GLU A 357 13.85 5.97 2.16
C GLU A 357 15.00 5.10 1.62
N ALA A 358 14.72 4.34 0.55
CA ALA A 358 15.71 3.62 -0.25
C ALA A 358 15.87 4.27 -1.62
N ASP A 359 17.02 4.04 -2.27
CA ASP A 359 17.22 4.42 -3.66
C ASP A 359 16.67 3.31 -4.58
N ALA A 360 15.52 3.60 -5.19
CA ALA A 360 14.84 2.68 -6.08
C ALA A 360 15.51 2.56 -7.46
N PHE A 361 16.28 3.56 -7.89
CA PHE A 361 16.95 3.56 -9.20
C PHE A 361 18.18 2.66 -9.19
N THR A 362 18.95 2.71 -8.11
CA THR A 362 20.14 1.87 -7.92
C THR A 362 19.87 0.60 -7.13
N SER A 363 18.62 0.38 -6.69
CA SER A 363 18.21 -0.74 -5.85
C SER A 363 19.11 -0.90 -4.61
N THR A 364 19.33 0.22 -3.91
CA THR A 364 20.18 0.28 -2.71
C THR A 364 19.48 0.93 -1.53
N ALA A 365 19.89 0.54 -0.32
CA ALA A 365 19.45 1.13 0.94
C ALA A 365 20.63 1.56 1.79
N SER A 366 20.41 2.52 2.68
CA SER A 366 21.44 3.01 3.62
C SER A 366 21.13 2.56 5.04
N VAL A 367 22.09 1.87 5.66
CA VAL A 367 22.03 1.40 7.05
C VAL A 367 23.17 1.99 7.86
N PHE A 368 22.99 2.15 9.16
CA PHE A 368 24.03 2.63 10.08
C PHE A 368 24.32 1.53 11.10
N LEU A 369 25.60 1.26 11.35
CA LEU A 369 26.04 0.22 12.26
C LEU A 369 26.11 0.70 13.71
N THR A 370 26.02 -0.24 14.66
CA THR A 370 26.15 0.03 16.10
C THR A 370 27.58 0.37 16.52
N ASP A 371 28.58 -0.13 15.79
CA ASP A 371 30.00 -0.03 16.12
C ASP A 371 30.88 -0.06 14.85
N ASP A 372 32.22 -0.10 14.99
CA ASP A 372 33.16 -0.03 13.84
C ASP A 372 33.46 -1.39 13.21
N ARG A 373 32.86 -2.47 13.72
CA ARG A 373 33.09 -3.81 13.17
C ARG A 373 32.52 -3.88 11.76
N LEU A 374 33.23 -4.63 10.91
CA LEU A 374 32.73 -4.91 9.57
C LEU A 374 31.49 -5.81 9.66
N PRO A 375 30.47 -5.57 8.81
CA PRO A 375 29.35 -6.48 8.66
C PRO A 375 29.83 -7.90 8.35
N ASP A 376 29.32 -8.89 9.09
CA ASP A 376 29.49 -10.29 8.72
C ASP A 376 28.58 -10.58 7.52
N LEU A 377 29.18 -10.60 6.33
CA LEU A 377 28.47 -10.71 5.06
C LEU A 377 27.66 -12.01 4.95
N ASP A 378 28.18 -13.12 5.48
CA ASP A 378 27.51 -14.43 5.41
C ASP A 378 26.34 -14.48 6.39
N LEU A 379 26.54 -13.96 7.60
CA LEU A 379 25.48 -13.80 8.58
C LEU A 379 24.37 -12.89 8.04
N TRP A 380 24.73 -11.72 7.51
CA TRP A 380 23.76 -10.76 6.98
C TRP A 380 22.95 -11.34 5.82
N ARG A 381 23.58 -12.04 4.88
CA ARG A 381 22.85 -12.72 3.79
C ARG A 381 21.84 -13.72 4.33
N ARG A 382 22.25 -14.55 5.31
CA ARG A 382 21.38 -15.55 5.93
C ARG A 382 20.22 -14.90 6.71
N GLU A 383 20.53 -13.95 7.59
CA GLU A 383 19.55 -13.22 8.39
C GLU A 383 18.58 -12.47 7.51
N PHE A 384 19.07 -11.72 6.52
CA PHE A 384 18.22 -10.95 5.63
C PHE A 384 17.29 -11.84 4.82
N THR A 385 17.80 -12.94 4.26
CA THR A 385 16.98 -13.92 3.54
C THR A 385 15.87 -14.47 4.43
N HIS A 386 16.18 -14.80 5.69
CA HIS A 386 15.18 -15.31 6.63
C HIS A 386 14.16 -14.22 7.04
N LEU A 387 14.64 -13.06 7.49
CA LEU A 387 13.83 -11.96 8.01
C LEU A 387 12.94 -11.32 6.94
N ALA A 388 13.37 -11.38 5.68
CA ALA A 388 12.63 -10.90 4.53
C ALA A 388 11.88 -12.02 3.79
N ASN A 389 11.77 -13.21 4.40
CA ASN A 389 11.05 -14.37 3.88
C ASN A 389 11.38 -14.70 2.41
N ALA A 390 12.69 -14.69 2.08
CA ALA A 390 13.24 -14.89 0.74
C ALA A 390 12.65 -14.00 -0.37
N SER A 391 11.97 -12.90 -0.01
CA SER A 391 11.33 -11.97 -0.96
C SER A 391 12.33 -10.98 -1.57
N TYR A 392 13.59 -11.03 -1.14
CA TYR A 392 14.66 -10.15 -1.57
C TYR A 392 15.99 -10.89 -1.55
N THR A 393 16.90 -10.48 -2.41
CA THR A 393 18.30 -10.92 -2.41
C THR A 393 19.19 -9.76 -1.96
N LEU A 394 19.98 -9.98 -0.90
CA LEU A 394 21.07 -9.06 -0.52
C LEU A 394 22.27 -9.34 -1.42
N ARG A 395 22.53 -8.44 -2.37
CA ARG A 395 23.54 -8.61 -3.41
C ARG A 395 24.95 -8.28 -2.92
N GLY A 396 25.09 -7.21 -2.16
CA GLY A 396 26.38 -6.74 -1.69
C GLY A 396 26.26 -5.64 -0.65
N VAL A 397 27.38 -5.34 -0.02
CA VAL A 397 27.51 -4.31 1.01
C VAL A 397 28.68 -3.43 0.63
N GLU A 398 28.45 -2.12 0.60
CA GLU A 398 29.48 -1.11 0.43
C GLU A 398 29.65 -0.34 1.74
N VAL A 399 30.91 -0.16 2.15
CA VAL A 399 31.27 0.51 3.40
C VAL A 399 32.20 1.68 3.11
N THR A 400 32.13 2.71 3.95
CA THR A 400 33.14 3.77 4.00
C THR A 400 33.97 3.59 5.26
N LEU A 401 35.26 3.36 5.10
CA LEU A 401 36.20 3.14 6.19
C LEU A 401 37.18 4.31 6.29
N THR A 402 37.57 4.63 7.52
CA THR A 402 38.55 5.67 7.80
C THR A 402 39.76 5.06 8.50
N GLY A 403 40.96 5.49 8.11
CA GLY A 403 42.20 5.03 8.73
C GLY A 403 43.44 5.39 7.93
N PRO A 404 44.64 5.20 8.52
CA PRO A 404 45.89 5.36 7.80
C PRO A 404 46.08 4.22 6.79
N LEU A 405 46.71 4.55 5.66
CA LEU A 405 46.96 3.61 4.55
C LEU A 405 48.39 3.08 4.56
N GLU A 406 48.59 1.78 4.53
CA GLU A 406 49.91 1.15 4.56
C GLU A 406 50.19 0.44 3.24
N PRO A 407 51.28 0.80 2.52
CA PRO A 407 51.75 0.01 1.40
C PRO A 407 52.49 -1.24 1.90
N ILE A 408 51.95 -2.43 1.60
CA ILE A 408 52.54 -3.74 1.94
C ILE A 408 52.55 -4.59 0.67
N ASP A 409 53.73 -5.08 0.27
CA ASP A 409 53.92 -5.93 -0.92
C ASP A 409 53.27 -5.39 -2.20
N GLY A 410 53.36 -4.07 -2.41
CA GLY A 410 52.81 -3.39 -3.58
C GLY A 410 51.29 -3.22 -3.57
N ARG A 411 50.61 -3.60 -2.49
CA ARG A 411 49.17 -3.38 -2.27
C ARG A 411 48.96 -2.35 -1.17
N LEU A 412 47.84 -1.64 -1.22
CA LEU A 412 47.42 -0.75 -0.14
C LEU A 412 46.54 -1.50 0.86
N TRP A 413 46.79 -1.25 2.13
CA TRP A 413 45.99 -1.74 3.24
C TRP A 413 45.49 -0.56 4.06
N LEU A 414 44.23 -0.59 4.47
CA LEU A 414 43.76 0.27 5.53
C LEU A 414 44.13 -0.38 6.86
N ARG A 415 44.89 0.31 7.71
CA ARG A 415 45.29 -0.21 9.02
C ARG A 415 44.05 -0.56 9.85
N GLY A 416 44.12 -1.69 10.54
CA GLY A 416 43.11 -2.10 11.51
C GLY A 416 43.11 -1.21 12.76
N ASN A 417 42.08 -1.37 13.58
CA ASN A 417 41.95 -0.74 14.89
C ASN A 417 41.47 -1.79 15.92
N ALA A 418 41.05 -1.34 17.11
CA ALA A 418 40.61 -2.24 18.18
C ALA A 418 39.36 -3.08 17.81
N ASP A 419 38.52 -2.58 16.92
CA ASP A 419 37.22 -3.18 16.57
C ASP A 419 37.22 -3.78 15.15
N ARG A 420 38.16 -3.37 14.30
CA ARG A 420 38.20 -3.70 12.87
C ARG A 420 39.57 -4.26 12.47
N PRO A 421 39.64 -5.41 11.77
CA PRO A 421 40.90 -5.89 11.23
C PRO A 421 41.46 -4.95 10.14
N ALA A 422 42.72 -5.14 9.77
CA ALA A 422 43.26 -4.47 8.59
C ALA A 422 42.49 -4.92 7.33
N VAL A 423 42.24 -3.98 6.41
CA VAL A 423 41.44 -4.24 5.20
C VAL A 423 42.30 -3.98 3.97
N ARG A 424 42.50 -5.02 3.17
CA ARG A 424 43.22 -4.90 1.89
C ARG A 424 42.37 -4.10 0.90
N LEU A 425 42.97 -3.15 0.19
CA LEU A 425 42.30 -2.42 -0.89
C LEU A 425 42.60 -3.05 -2.25
N ALA A 426 41.61 -3.10 -3.13
CA ALA A 426 41.69 -3.63 -4.48
C ALA A 426 40.95 -2.73 -5.50
N PRO A 427 41.24 -2.84 -6.81
CA PRO A 427 40.41 -2.25 -7.86
C PRO A 427 38.98 -2.80 -7.83
N LEU A 428 37.99 -1.97 -8.15
CA LEU A 428 36.59 -2.38 -8.22
C LEU A 428 36.30 -3.24 -9.45
N ASP A 429 35.73 -4.43 -9.23
CA ASP A 429 35.15 -5.25 -10.30
C ASP A 429 33.71 -4.76 -10.58
N ALA A 430 33.40 -4.54 -11.87
CA ALA A 430 32.07 -4.12 -12.29
C ALA A 430 30.96 -5.09 -11.84
N ASN A 431 31.26 -6.38 -11.74
CA ASN A 431 30.32 -7.41 -11.29
C ASN A 431 29.99 -7.31 -9.80
N ASN A 432 30.90 -6.75 -9.01
CA ASN A 432 30.75 -6.57 -7.57
C ASN A 432 30.18 -5.21 -7.20
N LYS A 433 29.81 -4.37 -8.18
CA LYS A 433 29.18 -3.08 -7.91
C LYS A 433 27.82 -3.29 -7.24
N VAL A 434 27.62 -2.63 -6.11
CA VAL A 434 26.41 -2.78 -5.29
C VAL A 434 25.20 -2.14 -5.96
N GLN A 435 25.38 -1.02 -6.67
CA GLN A 435 24.32 -0.35 -7.41
C GLN A 435 23.89 -1.18 -8.64
N TRP A 436 22.58 -1.36 -8.79
CA TRP A 436 21.98 -2.18 -9.84
C TRP A 436 20.72 -1.55 -10.37
N ASP A 437 20.65 -1.53 -11.68
CA ASP A 437 19.52 -0.98 -12.40
C ASP A 437 18.42 -2.04 -12.48
N PHE A 438 17.29 -1.74 -11.83
CA PHE A 438 16.14 -2.62 -11.79
C PHE A 438 15.51 -2.82 -13.17
N ALA A 439 15.53 -1.80 -14.03
CA ALA A 439 14.92 -1.85 -15.35
C ALA A 439 15.73 -2.73 -16.31
N THR A 440 17.05 -2.60 -16.31
CA THR A 440 17.94 -3.39 -17.19
C THR A 440 18.37 -4.72 -16.58
N LYS A 441 18.07 -4.94 -15.30
CA LYS A 441 18.45 -6.11 -14.52
C LYS A 441 19.96 -6.38 -14.48
N SER A 442 20.76 -5.32 -14.44
CA SER A 442 22.21 -5.41 -14.52
C SER A 442 22.92 -4.45 -13.54
N PRO A 443 24.17 -4.74 -13.13
CA PRO A 443 24.95 -3.78 -12.35
C PRO A 443 25.06 -2.45 -13.09
N VAL A 444 25.00 -1.34 -12.37
CA VAL A 444 25.24 -0.03 -12.98
C VAL A 444 26.67 0.00 -13.53
N PRO A 445 26.91 0.48 -14.77
CA PRO A 445 28.27 0.56 -15.31
C PRO A 445 29.23 1.31 -14.41
N LEU A 446 30.52 0.98 -14.46
CA LEU A 446 31.56 1.72 -13.73
C LEU A 446 31.75 3.10 -14.38
N GLU A 447 31.74 4.13 -13.55
CA GLU A 447 32.16 5.46 -13.98
C GLU A 447 33.70 5.49 -14.12
N PRO A 448 34.27 6.31 -15.03
CA PRO A 448 35.72 6.41 -15.21
C PRO A 448 36.49 6.74 -13.92
N GLU A 449 35.88 7.52 -13.03
CA GLU A 449 36.45 7.86 -11.73
C GLU A 449 36.51 6.67 -10.77
N GLU A 450 35.52 5.78 -10.83
CA GLU A 450 35.42 4.56 -10.03
C GLU A 450 36.42 3.51 -10.55
N ALA A 451 36.46 3.30 -11.86
CA ALA A 451 37.38 2.37 -12.51
C ALA A 451 38.87 2.70 -12.24
N SER A 452 39.18 3.99 -12.08
CA SER A 452 40.54 4.47 -11.81
C SER A 452 40.84 4.74 -10.32
N ALA A 453 39.85 4.60 -9.42
CA ALA A 453 39.96 5.05 -8.02
C ALA A 453 41.17 4.44 -7.30
N TYR A 454 41.35 3.12 -7.40
CA TYR A 454 42.46 2.42 -6.73
C TYR A 454 43.83 2.89 -7.22
N VAL A 455 43.98 3.05 -8.54
CA VAL A 455 45.24 3.49 -9.15
C VAL A 455 45.57 4.92 -8.71
N ARG A 456 44.57 5.81 -8.72
CA ARG A 456 44.73 7.20 -8.27
C ARG A 456 45.09 7.29 -6.79
N LEU A 457 44.44 6.50 -5.93
CA LEU A 457 44.78 6.45 -4.51
C LEU A 457 46.22 5.99 -4.28
N LYS A 458 46.64 4.91 -4.96
CA LYS A 458 48.01 4.38 -4.88
C LYS A 458 49.06 5.42 -5.29
N GLN A 459 48.82 6.14 -6.38
CA GLN A 459 49.71 7.22 -6.84
C GLN A 459 49.78 8.36 -5.82
N ALA A 460 48.65 8.77 -5.26
CA ALA A 460 48.59 9.86 -4.31
C ALA A 460 49.32 9.54 -2.99
N VAL A 461 49.19 8.31 -2.47
CA VAL A 461 49.91 7.84 -1.27
C VAL A 461 51.43 7.80 -1.53
N SER A 462 51.85 7.29 -2.70
CA SER A 462 53.28 7.28 -3.06
C SER A 462 53.87 8.68 -3.24
N GLY A 463 53.08 9.65 -3.72
CA GLY A 463 53.55 11.02 -3.96
C GLY A 463 53.62 11.92 -2.73
N ARG A 464 52.83 11.67 -1.68
CA ARG A 464 52.78 12.50 -0.46
C ARG A 464 53.77 12.09 0.63
N GLY A 465 54.39 10.90 0.53
CA GLY A 465 55.32 10.40 1.55
C GLY A 465 54.69 10.12 2.92
N GLY A 466 53.37 10.09 3.01
CA GLY A 466 52.61 9.95 4.26
C GLY A 466 51.30 9.18 4.07
N THR A 467 50.80 8.62 5.18
CA THR A 467 49.68 7.67 5.25
C THR A 467 48.51 8.27 6.03
N ASP A 468 48.22 9.55 5.83
CA ASP A 468 47.22 10.27 6.62
C ASP A 468 45.83 9.63 6.54
N LEU A 469 44.97 9.99 7.50
CA LEU A 469 43.60 9.48 7.63
C LEU A 469 42.85 9.65 6.30
N SER A 470 42.62 8.52 5.63
CA SER A 470 41.92 8.46 4.36
C SER A 470 40.52 7.90 4.56
N HIS A 471 39.54 8.47 3.86
CA HIS A 471 38.21 7.87 3.73
C HIS A 471 38.18 7.06 2.45
N VAL A 472 37.94 5.76 2.55
CA VAL A 472 37.84 4.84 1.41
C VAL A 472 36.47 4.20 1.39
N THR A 473 35.79 4.29 0.25
CA THR A 473 34.45 3.74 0.03
C THR A 473 34.51 2.66 -1.03
N GLY A 474 33.92 1.50 -0.76
CA GLY A 474 33.93 0.41 -1.73
C GLY A 474 33.12 -0.81 -1.33
N THR A 475 32.99 -1.76 -2.27
CA THR A 475 32.33 -3.04 -2.00
C THR A 475 33.16 -3.86 -1.04
N LEU A 476 32.56 -4.27 0.07
CA LEU A 476 33.19 -5.14 1.06
C LEU A 476 33.03 -6.60 0.64
N LEU A 477 34.15 -7.31 0.57
CA LEU A 477 34.22 -8.72 0.22
C LEU A 477 35.09 -9.47 1.24
N LYS A 478 35.02 -10.80 1.21
CA LYS A 478 35.79 -11.68 2.08
C LYS A 478 36.33 -12.85 1.28
N ASP A 479 37.64 -13.07 1.39
CA ASP A 479 38.34 -14.22 0.82
C ASP A 479 39.00 -15.05 1.95
N GLU A 480 39.83 -16.02 1.57
CA GLU A 480 40.57 -16.87 2.51
C GLU A 480 41.57 -16.11 3.40
N HIS A 481 41.96 -14.89 3.01
CA HIS A 481 42.87 -14.01 3.74
C HIS A 481 42.14 -12.95 4.57
N GLY A 482 40.81 -12.95 4.58
CA GLY A 482 39.97 -12.05 5.36
C GLY A 482 39.25 -11.01 4.52
N PHE A 483 38.93 -9.87 5.12
CA PHE A 483 38.17 -8.81 4.45
C PHE A 483 39.05 -7.99 3.50
N TYR A 484 38.51 -7.70 2.32
CA TYR A 484 39.08 -6.74 1.39
C TYR A 484 38.00 -5.81 0.84
N LEU A 485 38.41 -4.62 0.43
CA LEU A 485 37.55 -3.55 -0.07
C LEU A 485 37.90 -3.25 -1.53
N GLU A 486 36.94 -3.46 -2.41
CA GLU A 486 37.01 -3.06 -3.80
C GLU A 486 36.67 -1.57 -3.93
N LEU A 487 37.69 -0.75 -4.17
CA LEU A 487 37.63 0.69 -4.00
C LEU A 487 36.82 1.36 -5.12
N ARG A 488 35.71 1.98 -4.74
CA ARG A 488 34.87 2.79 -5.63
C ARG A 488 35.24 4.28 -5.57
N ALA A 489 35.50 4.80 -4.37
CA ALA A 489 35.82 6.20 -4.17
C ALA A 489 36.74 6.39 -2.96
N PHE A 490 37.44 7.52 -2.92
CA PHE A 490 38.27 7.89 -1.77
C PHE A 490 38.34 9.41 -1.58
N ALA A 491 38.66 9.84 -0.36
CA ALA A 491 39.04 11.20 -0.01
C ALA A 491 40.29 11.16 0.88
N LEU A 492 41.23 12.08 0.62
CA LEU A 492 42.54 12.20 1.27
C LEU A 492 42.69 13.48 2.08
#